data_AF-M3FV43-F1
#
_entry.id   AF-M3FV43-F1
#
_cell.length_a   1.000
_cell.length_b   1.000
_cell.length_c   1.000
_cell.angle_alpha   90.00
_cell.angle_beta   90.00
_cell.angle_gamma   90.00
#
_symmetry.space_group_name_H-M   'P 1'
#
loop_
_entity.id
_entity.type
_entity.pdbx_description
1 polymer ?
#
loop_
_entity_poly.entity_id
_entity_poly.type
_entity_poly.pdbx_seq_one_letter_code
_entity_poly.pdbx_strand_id
1 'polypeptide(L)'
;MVVLGVGAVVWWNWLRAPYSLADSPGVDVTVRAEKSRYPDVRETAEDVDTVVRAYVQRLKAGDVDGLMELAGPAYDGTRGAAYEHVREFGEGARGHVDVTVLEGVVDYFNPVRLTYGSTGQKQELLLVKDDGYWWVGLGEGDPAAGK
;
A
#
# COMPACT_ATOMS: atom_id res chain seq x y z
N MET A 1 -39.69 -8.35 -3.53
CA MET A 1 -39.04 -7.03 -3.47
C MET A 1 -37.56 -7.30 -3.30
N VAL A 2 -36.79 -7.18 -4.38
CA VAL A 2 -35.36 -7.53 -4.40
C VAL A 2 -34.58 -6.28 -3.97
N VAL A 3 -33.85 -6.40 -2.87
CA VAL A 3 -32.91 -5.40 -2.37
C VAL A 3 -31.54 -5.71 -2.98
N LEU A 4 -30.70 -4.67 -3.08
CA LEU A 4 -29.25 -4.68 -3.31
C LEU A 4 -28.83 -4.46 -4.76
N GLY A 5 -28.27 -3.27 -5.01
CA GLY A 5 -27.68 -2.94 -6.29
C GLY A 5 -27.05 -1.54 -6.35
N VAL A 6 -26.47 -1.05 -5.26
CA VAL A 6 -25.64 0.16 -5.28
C VAL A 6 -24.36 -0.20 -4.53
N GLY A 7 -23.34 -0.63 -5.27
CA GLY A 7 -22.05 -1.04 -4.69
C GLY A 7 -21.12 -1.74 -5.66
N ALA A 8 -21.66 -2.36 -6.72
CA ALA A 8 -20.86 -3.19 -7.63
C ALA A 8 -20.21 -2.44 -8.81
N VAL A 9 -20.46 -1.14 -9.00
CA VAL A 9 -20.07 -0.44 -10.25
C VAL A 9 -18.67 0.19 -10.18
N VAL A 10 -18.14 0.45 -8.98
CA VAL A 10 -16.77 1.02 -8.84
C VAL A 10 -15.68 -0.05 -9.09
N TRP A 11 -16.01 -1.33 -9.01
CA TRP A 11 -15.02 -2.40 -9.03
C TRP A 11 -14.51 -2.79 -10.41
N TRP A 12 -15.26 -2.51 -11.49
CA TRP A 12 -14.96 -3.11 -12.79
C TRP A 12 -13.82 -2.44 -13.57
N ASN A 13 -13.47 -1.19 -13.26
CA ASN A 13 -12.38 -0.47 -13.94
C ASN A 13 -10.98 -0.67 -13.30
N TRP A 14 -10.89 -1.44 -12.21
CA TRP A 14 -9.64 -1.68 -11.47
C TRP A 14 -8.96 -3.02 -11.79
N LEU A 15 -9.42 -3.74 -12.81
CA LEU A 15 -8.95 -5.08 -13.21
C LEU A 15 -7.56 -5.10 -13.90
N ARG A 16 -6.80 -4.00 -13.92
CA ARG A 16 -5.43 -3.92 -14.45
C ARG A 16 -4.46 -3.07 -13.61
N ALA A 17 -4.87 -2.66 -12.42
CA ALA A 17 -3.96 -2.01 -11.50
C ALA A 17 -3.07 -3.08 -10.82
N PRO A 18 -1.78 -2.83 -10.54
CA PRO A 18 -0.85 -3.83 -9.98
C PRO A 18 -1.21 -4.31 -8.55
N TYR A 19 -2.37 -3.91 -8.04
CA TYR A 19 -2.87 -4.14 -6.68
C TYR A 19 -3.77 -5.38 -6.57
N SER A 20 -3.78 -6.27 -7.57
CA SER A 20 -4.54 -7.51 -7.49
C SER A 20 -4.01 -8.36 -6.33
N LEU A 21 -4.86 -8.59 -5.32
CA LEU A 21 -4.55 -9.52 -4.25
C LEU A 21 -4.47 -10.94 -4.83
N ALA A 22 -3.41 -11.66 -4.47
CA ALA A 22 -3.31 -13.09 -4.75
C ALA A 22 -4.33 -13.86 -3.91
N ASP A 23 -4.78 -15.01 -4.41
CA ASP A 23 -5.72 -15.90 -3.68
C ASP A 23 -5.14 -16.38 -2.33
N SER A 24 -3.80 -16.41 -2.22
CA SER A 24 -3.08 -16.72 -0.98
C SER A 24 -1.68 -16.09 -1.00
N PRO A 25 -1.08 -15.81 0.18
CA PRO A 25 -1.67 -15.94 1.52
C PRO A 25 -2.65 -14.79 1.83
N GLY A 26 -3.68 -15.05 2.63
CA GLY A 26 -4.51 -13.97 3.17
C GLY A 26 -3.71 -13.10 4.17
N VAL A 27 -4.10 -11.83 4.30
CA VAL A 27 -3.47 -10.87 5.23
C VAL A 27 -4.47 -10.34 6.26
N ASP A 28 -3.98 -10.08 7.46
CA ASP A 28 -4.75 -9.47 8.55
C ASP A 28 -4.25 -8.03 8.75
N VAL A 29 -4.96 -7.08 8.14
CA VAL A 29 -4.57 -5.67 8.07
C VAL A 29 -5.74 -4.78 8.47
N THR A 30 -5.49 -3.91 9.45
CA THR A 30 -6.41 -2.81 9.83
C THR A 30 -5.84 -1.50 9.34
N VAL A 31 -6.55 -0.80 8.44
CA VAL A 31 -6.15 0.54 7.98
C VAL A 31 -6.99 1.59 8.69
N ARG A 32 -6.33 2.63 9.20
CA ARG A 32 -6.97 3.78 9.86
C ARG A 32 -6.32 5.06 9.35
N ALA A 33 -7.12 6.09 9.13
CA ALA A 33 -6.59 7.44 8.99
C ALA A 33 -6.11 7.95 10.35
N GLU A 34 -4.99 8.69 10.37
CA GLU A 34 -4.71 9.59 11.47
C GLU A 34 -5.88 10.58 11.63
N LYS A 35 -6.13 11.04 12.86
CA LYS A 35 -7.14 12.08 13.10
C LYS A 35 -6.70 13.38 12.44
N SER A 36 -7.02 13.54 11.16
CA SER A 36 -6.82 14.79 10.43
C SER A 36 -8.06 15.67 10.51
N ARG A 37 -7.85 16.99 10.40
CA ARG A 37 -8.91 17.98 10.27
C ARG A 37 -9.41 18.11 8.83
N TYR A 38 -8.75 17.46 7.87
CA TYR A 38 -9.05 17.56 6.44
C TYR A 38 -9.82 16.31 5.96
N PRO A 39 -10.98 16.48 5.29
CA PRO A 39 -11.83 15.38 4.83
C PRO A 39 -11.15 14.44 3.81
N ASP A 40 -10.12 14.95 3.12
CA ASP A 40 -9.41 14.27 2.03
C ASP A 40 -8.59 13.05 2.50
N VAL A 41 -8.23 13.00 3.79
CA VAL A 41 -7.46 11.89 4.37
C VAL A 41 -8.29 10.60 4.47
N ARG A 42 -9.62 10.71 4.61
CA ARG A 42 -10.50 9.53 4.66
C ARG A 42 -10.70 8.90 3.29
N GLU A 43 -10.90 9.72 2.26
CA GLU A 43 -11.00 9.25 0.87
C GLU A 43 -9.67 8.63 0.42
N THR A 44 -8.55 9.24 0.80
CA THR A 44 -7.23 8.67 0.52
C THR A 44 -6.98 7.36 1.28
N ALA A 45 -7.51 7.20 2.49
CA ALA A 45 -7.39 5.94 3.24
C ALA A 45 -8.12 4.77 2.55
N GLU A 46 -9.25 5.04 1.89
CA GLU A 46 -9.96 4.04 1.08
C GLU A 46 -9.18 3.72 -0.21
N ASP A 47 -8.60 4.73 -0.84
CA ASP A 47 -7.79 4.55 -2.05
C ASP A 47 -6.52 3.71 -1.80
N VAL A 48 -5.85 3.90 -0.66
CA VAL A 48 -4.57 3.24 -0.36
C VAL A 48 -4.71 1.86 0.30
N ASP A 49 -5.89 1.50 0.80
CA ASP A 49 -6.12 0.23 1.51
C ASP A 49 -5.69 -0.98 0.66
N THR A 50 -6.04 -0.96 -0.63
CA THR A 50 -5.73 -2.09 -1.53
C THR A 50 -4.24 -2.22 -1.79
N VAL A 51 -3.52 -1.11 -1.98
CA VAL A 51 -2.07 -1.08 -2.20
C VAL A 51 -1.32 -1.60 -0.97
N VAL A 52 -1.74 -1.14 0.21
CA VAL A 52 -1.15 -1.55 1.49
C VAL A 52 -1.37 -3.05 1.74
N ARG A 53 -2.58 -3.56 1.48
CA ARG A 53 -2.86 -5.00 1.61
C ARG A 53 -2.03 -5.83 0.65
N ALA A 54 -1.91 -5.40 -0.61
CA ALA A 54 -1.06 -6.06 -1.59
C ALA A 54 0.41 -6.07 -1.13
N TYR A 55 0.93 -4.93 -0.68
CA TYR A 55 2.28 -4.82 -0.13
C TYR A 55 2.54 -5.79 1.03
N VAL A 56 1.65 -5.82 2.03
CA VAL A 56 1.75 -6.74 3.18
C VAL A 56 1.64 -8.20 2.73
N GLN A 57 0.81 -8.49 1.72
CA GLN A 57 0.68 -9.84 1.18
C GLN A 57 1.97 -10.31 0.51
N ARG A 58 2.62 -9.45 -0.29
CA ARG A 58 3.89 -9.78 -0.93
C ARG A 58 5.02 -9.92 0.09
N LEU A 59 5.06 -9.08 1.13
CA LEU A 59 5.96 -9.26 2.27
C LEU A 59 5.78 -10.62 2.95
N LYS A 60 4.54 -10.98 3.27
CA LYS A 60 4.19 -12.25 3.93
C LYS A 60 4.60 -13.46 3.08
N ALA A 61 4.43 -13.34 1.76
CA ALA A 61 4.81 -14.37 0.80
C ALA A 61 6.32 -14.44 0.54
N GLY A 62 7.09 -13.42 0.95
CA GLY A 62 8.49 -13.27 0.55
C GLY A 62 8.66 -12.98 -0.94
N ASP A 63 7.65 -12.39 -1.57
CA ASP A 63 7.56 -12.17 -3.01
C ASP A 63 8.24 -10.86 -3.41
N VAL A 64 9.55 -10.95 -3.68
CA VAL A 64 10.38 -9.82 -4.09
C VAL A 64 9.92 -9.23 -5.43
N ASP A 65 9.62 -10.08 -6.41
CA ASP A 65 9.19 -9.61 -7.74
C ASP A 65 7.81 -8.94 -7.65
N GLY A 66 6.91 -9.49 -6.84
CA GLY A 66 5.60 -8.87 -6.56
C GLY A 66 5.70 -7.51 -5.85
N LEU A 67 6.69 -7.30 -4.99
CA LEU A 67 6.93 -5.98 -4.41
C LEU A 67 7.46 -4.98 -5.44
N MET A 68 8.29 -5.43 -6.39
CA MET A 68 8.78 -4.57 -7.46
C MET A 68 7.65 -4.11 -8.39
N GLU A 69 6.63 -4.94 -8.62
CA GLU A 69 5.44 -4.57 -9.40
C GLU A 69 4.60 -3.46 -8.74
N LEU A 70 4.69 -3.31 -7.42
CA LEU A 70 4.04 -2.24 -6.67
C LEU A 70 4.84 -0.93 -6.66
N ALA A 71 6.11 -0.97 -7.06
CA ALA A 71 6.97 0.20 -7.06
C ALA A 71 6.58 1.18 -8.16
N GLY A 72 6.66 2.48 -7.88
CA GLY A 72 6.39 3.51 -8.88
C GLY A 72 7.39 3.48 -10.04
N PRO A 73 6.99 3.87 -11.26
CA PRO A 73 7.84 3.80 -12.45
C PRO A 73 9.06 4.73 -12.38
N ALA A 74 9.03 5.75 -11.51
CA ALA A 74 10.12 6.69 -11.30
C ALA A 74 11.19 6.20 -10.31
N TYR A 75 11.07 4.96 -9.79
CA TYR A 75 12.00 4.40 -8.82
C TYR A 75 12.96 3.39 -9.46
N ASP A 76 14.24 3.55 -9.15
CA ASP A 76 15.34 2.64 -9.47
C ASP A 76 15.79 1.84 -8.24
N GLY A 77 16.59 0.80 -8.46
CA GLY A 77 17.10 -0.05 -7.36
C GLY A 77 16.02 -0.85 -6.61
N THR A 78 14.80 -0.91 -7.17
CA THR A 78 13.60 -1.53 -6.57
C THR A 78 13.83 -2.95 -6.07
N ARG A 79 14.61 -3.76 -6.80
CA ARG A 79 14.94 -5.15 -6.40
C ARG A 79 15.69 -5.23 -5.07
N GLY A 80 16.68 -4.35 -4.86
CA GLY A 80 17.47 -4.33 -3.63
C GLY A 80 16.62 -3.95 -2.43
N ALA A 81 15.82 -2.89 -2.59
CA ALA A 81 14.88 -2.42 -1.58
C ALA A 81 13.78 -3.46 -1.29
N ALA A 82 13.23 -4.13 -2.31
CA ALA A 82 12.26 -5.20 -2.15
C ALA A 82 12.82 -6.36 -1.31
N TYR A 83 14.06 -6.79 -1.60
CA TYR A 83 14.73 -7.82 -0.83
C TYR A 83 14.94 -7.41 0.63
N GLU A 84 15.36 -6.16 0.86
CA GLU A 84 15.52 -5.62 2.20
C GLU A 84 14.20 -5.58 2.98
N HIS A 85 13.12 -5.11 2.35
CA HIS A 85 11.80 -5.06 2.97
C HIS A 85 11.29 -6.47 3.33
N VAL A 86 11.43 -7.46 2.43
CA VAL A 86 11.09 -8.86 2.73
C VAL A 86 11.90 -9.39 3.91
N ARG A 87 13.21 -9.15 3.90
CA ARG A 87 14.12 -9.62 4.95
C ARG A 87 13.77 -9.00 6.32
N GLU A 88 13.45 -7.72 6.35
CA GLU A 88 13.25 -6.97 7.59
C GLU A 88 11.83 -7.09 8.15
N PHE A 89 10.82 -7.13 7.28
CA PHE A 89 9.42 -7.02 7.68
C PHE A 89 8.57 -8.25 7.33
N GLY A 90 9.10 -9.20 6.54
CA GLY A 90 8.34 -10.39 6.11
C GLY A 90 7.82 -11.24 7.26
N GLU A 91 8.58 -11.37 8.36
CA GLU A 91 8.12 -12.07 9.57
C GLU A 91 7.00 -11.30 10.29
N GLY A 92 7.12 -9.97 10.38
CA GLY A 92 6.08 -9.09 10.91
C GLY A 92 4.77 -9.23 10.14
N ALA A 93 4.84 -9.27 8.82
CA ALA A 93 3.69 -9.37 7.91
C ALA A 93 2.90 -10.70 8.03
N ARG A 94 3.45 -11.70 8.74
CA ARG A 94 2.72 -12.96 9.01
C ARG A 94 1.63 -12.78 10.08
N GLY A 95 1.78 -11.79 10.97
CA GLY A 95 0.83 -11.45 12.02
C GLY A 95 -0.13 -10.32 11.62
N HIS A 96 -0.79 -9.74 12.64
CA HIS A 96 -1.63 -8.55 12.46
C HIS A 96 -0.77 -7.33 12.11
N VAL A 97 -1.22 -6.52 11.16
CA VAL A 97 -0.59 -5.24 10.82
C VAL A 97 -1.59 -4.09 10.98
N ASP A 98 -1.30 -3.20 11.92
CA ASP A 98 -2.02 -1.93 12.06
C ASP A 98 -1.36 -0.90 11.15
N VAL A 99 -2.15 -0.26 10.29
CA VAL A 99 -1.70 0.77 9.36
C VAL A 99 -2.37 2.09 9.69
N THR A 100 -1.55 3.11 9.89
CA THR A 100 -1.99 4.49 10.06
C THR A 100 -1.60 5.30 8.84
N VAL A 101 -2.59 5.80 8.10
CA VAL A 101 -2.37 6.77 7.02
C VAL A 101 -2.11 8.12 7.67
N LEU A 102 -0.90 8.65 7.48
CA LEU A 102 -0.49 9.93 8.04
C LEU A 102 -0.93 11.06 7.11
N GLU A 103 -1.09 12.27 7.66
CA GLU A 103 -1.40 13.44 6.86
C GLU A 103 -0.25 13.73 5.88
N GLY A 104 -0.55 13.65 4.58
CA GLY A 104 0.37 14.03 3.52
C GLY A 104 0.58 15.54 3.50
N VAL A 105 1.81 15.99 3.24
CA VAL A 105 2.11 17.42 3.06
C VAL A 105 1.63 17.92 1.68
N VAL A 106 1.46 17.00 0.73
CA VAL A 106 1.02 17.26 -0.64
C VAL A 106 0.09 16.14 -1.12
N ASP A 107 -0.86 16.47 -2.00
CA ASP A 107 -1.97 15.57 -2.42
C ASP A 107 -1.57 14.28 -3.15
N TYR A 108 -0.28 14.16 -3.51
CA TYR A 108 0.26 13.01 -4.24
C TYR A 108 1.27 12.20 -3.42
N PHE A 109 1.55 12.59 -2.18
CA PHE A 109 2.40 11.83 -1.25
C PHE A 109 1.68 11.55 0.05
N ASN A 110 1.53 10.26 0.33
CA ASN A 110 0.89 9.79 1.54
C ASN A 110 1.84 8.87 2.29
N PRO A 111 2.51 9.37 3.33
CA PRO A 111 3.24 8.51 4.23
C PRO A 111 2.24 7.65 5.02
N VAL A 112 2.53 6.36 5.11
CA VAL A 112 1.78 5.41 5.93
C VAL A 112 2.72 4.75 6.91
N ARG A 113 2.25 4.56 8.14
CA ARG A 113 3.00 3.85 9.18
C ARG A 113 2.39 2.48 9.41
N LEU A 114 3.17 1.44 9.20
CA LEU A 114 2.81 0.06 9.49
C LEU A 114 3.39 -0.32 10.85
N THR A 115 2.57 -0.95 11.69
CA THR A 115 2.97 -1.51 12.98
C THR A 115 2.70 -3.01 12.96
N TYR A 116 3.77 -3.80 13.04
CA TYR A 116 3.72 -5.25 12.96
C TYR A 116 3.48 -5.83 14.35
N GLY A 117 2.27 -6.31 14.62
CA GLY A 117 1.87 -6.75 15.97
C GLY A 117 2.68 -7.93 16.51
N SER A 118 3.16 -8.81 15.64
CA SER A 118 3.95 -9.99 16.02
C SER A 118 5.38 -9.66 16.44
N THR A 119 6.01 -8.66 15.81
CA THR A 119 7.42 -8.29 16.06
C THR A 119 7.57 -6.98 16.83
N GLY A 120 6.52 -6.16 16.93
CA GLY A 120 6.57 -4.79 17.45
C GLY A 120 7.31 -3.80 16.56
N GLN A 121 7.79 -4.23 15.38
CA GLN A 121 8.48 -3.36 14.43
C GLN A 121 7.52 -2.31 13.86
N LYS A 122 8.11 -1.17 13.49
CA LYS A 122 7.41 -0.09 12.80
C LYS A 122 8.12 0.18 11.49
N GLN A 123 7.34 0.35 10.42
CA GLN A 123 7.83 0.76 9.11
C GLN A 123 7.10 2.02 8.68
N GLU A 124 7.84 2.99 8.16
CA GLU A 124 7.27 4.09 7.40
C GLU A 124 7.41 3.77 5.92
N LEU A 125 6.30 3.84 5.21
CA LEU A 125 6.20 3.54 3.79
C LEU A 125 5.62 4.77 3.10
N LEU A 126 6.23 5.20 2.00
CA LEU A 126 5.70 6.28 1.20
C LEU A 126 4.80 5.71 0.11
N LEU A 127 3.59 6.25 -0.04
CA LEU A 127 2.73 6.00 -1.18
C LEU A 127 2.70 7.24 -2.08
N VAL A 128 2.79 7.02 -3.39
CA VAL A 128 2.87 8.08 -4.40
C VAL A 128 1.73 7.93 -5.38
N LYS A 129 0.99 9.01 -5.63
CA LYS A 129 -0.05 9.04 -6.67
C LYS A 129 0.55 9.49 -8.00
N ASP A 130 0.52 8.62 -9.01
CA ASP A 130 0.96 8.90 -10.38
C ASP A 130 -0.01 8.30 -11.40
N ASP A 131 -0.38 9.09 -12.40
CA ASP A 131 -1.40 8.77 -13.43
C ASP A 131 -2.72 8.19 -12.88
N GLY A 132 -3.16 8.66 -11.71
CA GLY A 132 -4.39 8.17 -11.06
C GLY A 132 -4.23 6.84 -10.30
N TYR A 133 -3.01 6.30 -10.20
CA TYR A 133 -2.67 5.07 -9.50
C TYR A 133 -1.76 5.35 -8.29
N TRP A 134 -1.85 4.51 -7.25
CA TRP A 134 -1.06 4.62 -6.02
C TRP A 134 0.08 3.62 -5.96
N TRP A 135 1.30 4.11 -6.02
CA TRP A 135 2.51 3.30 -6.06
C TRP A 135 3.23 3.31 -4.71
N VAL A 136 4.00 2.26 -4.45
CA VAL A 136 4.92 2.21 -3.32
C VAL A 136 6.22 2.93 -3.70
N GLY A 137 6.66 3.86 -2.86
CA GLY A 137 8.01 4.39 -2.92
C GLY A 137 9.01 3.35 -2.46
N LEU A 138 9.64 2.66 -3.41
CA LEU A 138 10.53 1.53 -3.14
C LEU A 138 11.84 1.71 -3.92
N GLY A 139 12.95 1.89 -3.21
CA GLY A 139 14.25 2.19 -3.82
C GLY A 139 14.54 3.68 -3.92
N GLU A 140 15.40 4.06 -4.85
CA GLU A 140 15.82 5.45 -5.06
C GLU A 140 15.00 6.06 -6.20
N GLY A 141 14.47 7.26 -5.99
CA GLY A 141 13.71 7.94 -7.03
C GLY A 141 13.23 9.29 -6.53
N ASP A 142 13.12 10.24 -7.45
CA ASP A 142 12.35 11.46 -7.23
C ASP A 142 10.98 11.30 -7.91
N PRO A 143 9.93 10.94 -7.16
CA PRO A 143 8.59 10.86 -7.71
C PRO A 143 8.05 12.20 -8.26
N ALA A 144 8.70 13.33 -8.00
CA ALA A 144 8.38 14.61 -8.65
C ALA A 144 9.10 14.81 -10.00
N ALA A 145 10.14 14.02 -10.32
CA ALA A 145 10.89 14.16 -11.57
C ALA A 145 10.13 13.68 -12.82
N GLY A 146 9.02 12.96 -12.65
CA GLY A 146 8.12 12.54 -13.73
C GLY A 146 7.03 13.55 -14.10
N LYS A 147 6.99 14.73 -13.45
CA LYS A 147 5.99 15.79 -13.71
C LYS A 147 6.55 16.96 -14.51
#